data_AF-A0A5N6U7F9-F1
#
_entry.id   AF-A0A5N6U7F9-F1
#
_cell.length_a   1.000
_cell.length_b   1.000
_cell.length_c   1.000
_cell.angle_alpha   90.00
_cell.angle_beta   90.00
_cell.angle_gamma   90.00
#
_symmetry.space_group_name_H-M   'P 1'
#
loop_
_entity.id
_entity.type
_entity.pdbx_description
1 polymer ?
#
loop_
_entity_poly.entity_id
_entity_poly.type
_entity_poly.pdbx_seq_one_letter_code
_entity_poly.pdbx_strand_id
1 'polypeptide(L)'
;MRIIHVLPVLAATLAAGRNLLIGTTEGCGSNKYGPDWYVWYDDMPNCAGKDIGPVNSYLNYGICDRRTMLNGTSVSFTGCTHRHEPFGQGGPPTGALEDGGRTSLLCVPANFPPKKCPSPCRGNPPVTVTTNYICVPRDCSA
;
A
#
# COMPACT_ATOMS: atom_id res chain seq x y z
N MET A 1 -50.78 -2.13 31.48
CA MET A 1 -49.34 -2.44 31.31
C MET A 1 -48.95 -2.12 29.88
N ARG A 2 -48.15 -1.06 29.67
CA ARG A 2 -47.70 -0.61 28.33
C ARG A 2 -46.36 -1.27 28.05
N ILE A 3 -46.32 -2.21 27.11
CA ILE A 3 -45.08 -2.84 26.65
C ILE A 3 -44.43 -1.87 25.66
N ILE A 4 -43.30 -1.29 26.07
CA ILE A 4 -42.46 -0.47 25.19
C ILE A 4 -41.61 -1.45 24.38
N HIS A 5 -41.93 -1.64 23.09
CA HIS A 5 -41.05 -2.32 22.15
C HIS A 5 -39.87 -1.42 21.82
N VAL A 6 -38.73 -1.69 22.44
CA VAL A 6 -37.45 -1.11 22.03
C VAL A 6 -36.97 -1.90 20.81
N LEU A 7 -37.10 -1.34 19.61
CA LEU A 7 -36.45 -1.87 18.42
C LEU A 7 -34.92 -1.77 18.62
N PRO A 8 -34.17 -2.88 18.52
CA PRO A 8 -32.73 -2.78 18.39
C PRO A 8 -32.43 -2.25 16.99
N VAL A 9 -32.01 -0.99 16.90
CA VAL A 9 -31.38 -0.46 15.69
C VAL A 9 -30.02 -1.16 15.58
N LEU A 10 -29.97 -2.25 14.81
CA LEU A 10 -28.71 -2.81 14.32
C LEU A 10 -28.09 -1.76 13.39
N ALA A 11 -27.23 -0.93 13.94
CA ALA A 11 -26.30 -0.13 13.15
C ALA A 11 -25.30 -1.11 12.52
N ALA A 12 -25.60 -1.58 11.31
CA ALA A 12 -24.61 -2.16 10.44
C ALA A 12 -23.66 -1.02 10.05
N THR A 13 -22.60 -0.82 10.83
CA THR A 13 -21.46 -0.05 10.37
C THR A 13 -20.84 -0.84 9.22
N LEU A 14 -21.17 -0.46 7.98
CA LEU A 14 -20.36 -0.84 6.84
C LEU A 14 -18.94 -0.32 7.14
N ALA A 15 -18.04 -1.23 7.48
CA ALA A 15 -16.62 -0.92 7.47
C ALA A 15 -16.26 -0.68 6.00
N ALA A 16 -16.35 0.57 5.56
CA ALA A 16 -15.79 1.00 4.29
C ALA A 16 -14.29 0.68 4.37
N GLY A 17 -13.84 -0.33 3.62
CA GLY A 17 -12.43 -0.67 3.58
C GLY A 17 -11.62 0.51 3.03
N ARG A 18 -10.42 0.71 3.55
CA ARG A 18 -9.49 1.76 3.11
C ARG A 18 -8.75 1.32 1.85
N ASN A 19 -8.39 2.28 0.99
CA ASN A 19 -7.59 1.97 -0.18
C ASN A 19 -6.11 2.03 0.17
N LEU A 20 -5.35 1.04 -0.27
CA LEU A 20 -3.90 1.03 -0.16
C LEU A 20 -3.30 1.59 -1.43
N LEU A 21 -2.48 2.63 -1.31
CA LEU A 21 -1.76 3.25 -2.41
C LEU A 21 -0.31 2.74 -2.41
N ILE A 22 0.17 2.38 -3.60
CA ILE A 22 1.53 1.92 -3.83
C ILE A 22 2.17 2.88 -4.83
N GLY A 23 3.35 3.35 -4.49
CA GLY A 23 4.06 4.35 -5.23
C GLY A 23 5.57 4.16 -5.17
N THR A 24 6.28 5.07 -5.81
CA THR A 24 7.73 5.17 -5.73
C THR A 24 8.15 6.48 -5.08
N THR A 25 9.25 6.44 -4.33
CA THR A 25 9.94 7.61 -3.79
C THR A 25 11.24 7.84 -4.53
N GLU A 26 11.42 9.07 -5.03
CA GLU A 26 12.66 9.55 -5.64
C GLU A 26 13.29 10.64 -4.77
N GLY A 27 14.62 10.57 -4.58
CA GLY A 27 15.43 11.58 -3.89
C GLY A 27 15.95 11.18 -2.51
N CYS A 28 15.36 10.19 -1.85
CA CYS A 28 15.89 9.55 -0.64
C CYS A 28 15.22 8.19 -0.42
N GLY A 29 16.04 7.17 -0.20
CA GLY A 29 15.64 5.79 0.05
C GLY A 29 16.86 4.96 0.44
N SER A 30 16.63 3.70 0.79
CA SER A 30 17.65 2.67 1.06
C SER A 30 18.66 2.50 -0.09
N ASN A 31 18.33 2.96 -1.30
CA ASN A 31 19.18 2.90 -2.48
C ASN A 31 19.48 4.28 -3.07
N LYS A 32 20.77 4.58 -3.27
CA LYS A 32 21.25 5.81 -3.94
C LYS A 32 21.07 5.78 -5.46
N TYR A 33 20.70 4.63 -6.04
CA TYR A 33 20.77 4.36 -7.47
C TYR A 33 19.40 4.15 -8.14
N GLY A 34 18.28 4.38 -7.46
CA GLY A 34 16.95 4.25 -8.06
C GLY A 34 15.82 4.53 -7.06
N PRO A 35 14.56 4.51 -7.52
CA PRO A 35 13.41 4.70 -6.65
C PRO A 35 13.23 3.54 -5.67
N ASP A 36 12.63 3.85 -4.53
CA ASP A 36 12.19 2.88 -3.53
C ASP A 36 10.66 2.77 -3.55
N TRP A 37 10.13 1.60 -3.18
CA TRP A 37 8.70 1.40 -3.03
C TRP A 37 8.21 2.14 -1.78
N TYR A 38 7.11 2.86 -1.93
CA TYR A 38 6.47 3.62 -0.86
C TYR A 38 4.98 3.30 -0.81
N VAL A 39 4.45 3.02 0.38
CA VAL A 39 3.08 2.53 0.56
C VAL A 39 2.35 3.29 1.66
N TRP A 40 1.08 3.63 1.44
CA TRP A 40 0.26 4.40 2.38
C TRP A 40 -1.22 4.13 2.17
N TYR A 41 -2.05 4.37 3.17
CA TYR A 41 -3.51 4.40 2.98
C TYR A 41 -3.98 5.77 2.51
N ASP A 42 -5.07 5.80 1.75
CA ASP A 42 -5.69 7.04 1.27
C ASP A 42 -6.20 7.95 2.41
N ASP A 43 -6.54 7.37 3.56
CA ASP A 43 -6.97 8.08 4.78
C ASP A 43 -5.80 8.58 5.66
N MET A 44 -4.55 8.25 5.33
CA MET A 44 -3.39 8.70 6.10
C MET A 44 -3.09 10.18 5.87
N PRO A 45 -2.53 10.89 6.88
CA PRO A 45 -1.98 12.21 6.68
C PRO A 45 -0.98 12.23 5.53
N ASN A 46 -0.88 13.39 4.86
CA ASN A 46 0.04 13.54 3.76
C ASN A 46 1.47 13.13 4.18
N CYS A 47 2.12 12.28 3.37
CA CYS A 47 3.47 11.77 3.61
C CYS A 47 3.66 10.89 4.87
N ALA A 48 2.58 10.34 5.44
CA ALA A 48 2.65 9.40 6.57
C ALA A 48 2.72 7.91 6.16
N GLY A 49 3.11 7.64 4.90
CA GLY A 49 3.37 6.29 4.40
C GLY A 49 4.71 5.72 4.84
N LYS A 50 5.05 4.59 4.24
CA LYS A 50 6.26 3.82 4.58
C LYS A 50 7.05 3.43 3.34
N ASP A 51 8.34 3.70 3.39
CA ASP A 51 9.34 3.12 2.50
C ASP A 51 9.52 1.63 2.86
N ILE A 52 9.40 0.76 1.86
CA ILE A 52 9.54 -0.70 2.01
C ILE A 52 10.73 -1.26 1.22
N GLY A 53 11.61 -0.37 0.74
CA GLY A 53 12.89 -0.67 0.14
C GLY A 53 12.92 -0.58 -1.39
N PRO A 54 14.05 -0.93 -1.99
CA PRO A 54 14.34 -0.63 -3.39
C PRO A 54 13.44 -1.36 -4.37
N VAL A 55 12.99 -0.63 -5.41
CA VAL A 55 12.24 -1.18 -6.55
C VAL A 55 13.10 -2.17 -7.33
N ASN A 56 14.37 -1.82 -7.57
CA ASN A 56 15.33 -2.59 -8.37
C ASN A 56 16.25 -3.46 -7.52
N SER A 57 15.69 -4.25 -6.60
CA SER A 57 16.49 -5.23 -5.86
C SER A 57 16.45 -6.60 -6.55
N TYR A 58 17.45 -7.44 -6.27
CA TYR A 58 17.53 -8.86 -6.65
C TYR A 58 16.39 -9.72 -6.07
N LEU A 59 15.22 -9.12 -5.83
CA LEU A 59 14.01 -9.78 -5.36
C LEU A 59 13.36 -10.48 -6.53
N ASN A 60 13.15 -11.78 -6.37
CA ASN A 60 12.58 -12.63 -7.40
C ASN A 60 11.16 -12.18 -7.76
N TYR A 61 10.39 -11.65 -6.80
CA TYR A 61 9.02 -11.19 -7.00
C TYR A 61 8.80 -9.72 -6.57
N GLY A 62 9.87 -8.91 -6.56
CA GLY A 62 9.77 -7.47 -6.30
C GLY A 62 9.12 -7.15 -4.95
N ILE A 63 8.08 -6.31 -4.97
CA ILE A 63 7.36 -5.88 -3.76
C ILE A 63 6.66 -7.06 -3.03
N CYS A 64 6.34 -8.16 -3.72
CA CYS A 64 5.72 -9.34 -3.10
C CYS A 64 6.66 -10.11 -2.16
N ASP A 65 7.98 -9.93 -2.29
CA ASP A 65 8.95 -10.47 -1.34
C ASP A 65 9.07 -9.60 -0.06
N ARG A 66 8.28 -8.53 0.04
CA ARG A 66 8.27 -7.61 1.18
C ARG A 66 6.97 -7.75 1.98
N ARG A 67 7.13 -7.62 3.29
CA ARG A 67 6.04 -7.44 4.24
C ARG A 67 6.27 -6.15 5.02
N THR A 68 5.19 -5.43 5.30
CA THR A 68 5.28 -4.20 6.07
C THR A 68 4.16 -4.09 7.10
N MET A 69 4.33 -3.14 8.01
CA MET A 69 3.31 -2.72 8.96
C MET A 69 2.97 -1.28 8.64
N LEU A 70 1.68 -1.00 8.42
CA LEU A 70 1.13 0.31 8.14
C LEU A 70 0.04 0.60 9.17
N ASN A 71 0.27 1.59 10.04
CA ASN A 71 -0.67 1.98 11.09
C ASN A 71 -1.22 0.80 11.93
N GLY A 72 -0.35 -0.13 12.31
CA GLY A 72 -0.72 -1.32 13.09
C GLY A 72 -1.26 -2.50 12.27
N THR A 73 -1.56 -2.31 10.99
CA THR A 73 -2.03 -3.36 10.07
C THR A 73 -0.86 -4.01 9.35
N SER A 74 -0.82 -5.34 9.33
CA SER A 74 0.19 -6.09 8.56
C SER A 74 -0.23 -6.14 7.10
N VAL A 75 0.64 -5.71 6.18
CA VAL A 75 0.38 -5.74 4.74
C VAL A 75 1.41 -6.62 4.02
N SER A 76 0.92 -7.50 3.16
CA SER A 76 1.73 -8.31 2.22
C SER A 76 1.15 -8.22 0.81
N PHE A 77 1.99 -8.22 -0.21
CA PHE A 77 1.59 -8.05 -1.62
C PHE A 77 1.55 -9.40 -2.33
N THR A 78 0.69 -9.52 -3.34
CA THR A 78 0.47 -10.76 -4.10
C THR A 78 0.38 -10.50 -5.60
N GLY A 79 0.60 -11.56 -6.39
CA GLY A 79 0.42 -11.55 -7.84
C GLY A 79 1.57 -10.93 -8.65
N CYS A 80 2.69 -10.59 -8.02
CA CYS A 80 3.89 -10.17 -8.74
C CYS A 80 4.44 -11.32 -9.60
N THR A 81 4.88 -11.01 -10.82
CA THR A 81 5.58 -11.98 -11.67
C THR A 81 7.04 -12.09 -11.27
N HIS A 82 7.65 -13.24 -11.56
CA HIS A 82 9.09 -13.42 -11.39
C HIS A 82 9.87 -12.39 -12.23
N ARG A 83 10.99 -11.90 -11.71
CA ARG A 83 11.90 -11.00 -12.43
C ARG A 83 12.46 -11.68 -13.69
N HIS A 84 12.83 -10.88 -14.69
CA HIS A 84 13.67 -11.39 -15.76
C HIS A 84 15.11 -11.56 -15.27
N GLU A 85 15.76 -12.67 -15.59
CA GLU A 85 17.15 -12.95 -15.19
C GLU A 85 18.13 -12.63 -16.34
N PRO A 86 19.40 -12.25 -16.04
CA PRO A 86 20.00 -12.04 -14.72
C PRO A 86 19.65 -10.69 -14.09
N PHE A 87 19.12 -9.75 -14.87
CA PHE A 87 18.72 -8.41 -14.44
C PHE A 87 17.27 -8.14 -14.84
N GLY A 88 16.49 -7.61 -13.90
CA GLY A 88 15.09 -7.31 -14.12
C GLY A 88 14.36 -7.03 -12.82
N GLN A 89 13.17 -6.46 -12.95
CA GLN A 89 12.28 -6.19 -11.83
C GLN A 89 11.18 -7.25 -11.81
N GLY A 90 10.78 -7.71 -10.62
CA GLY A 90 9.53 -8.44 -10.46
C GLY A 90 8.35 -7.60 -10.96
N GLY A 91 7.34 -8.28 -11.53
CA GLY A 91 6.15 -7.59 -12.02
C GLY A 91 5.39 -6.88 -10.90
N PRO A 92 4.44 -5.99 -11.25
CA PRO A 92 3.65 -5.27 -10.26
C PRO A 92 2.73 -6.20 -9.48
N PRO A 93 2.31 -5.79 -8.27
CA PRO A 93 1.34 -6.55 -7.50
C PRO A 93 -0.04 -6.46 -8.17
N THR A 94 -0.77 -7.58 -8.18
CA THR A 94 -2.19 -7.60 -8.58
C THR A 94 -3.11 -7.61 -7.35
N GLY A 95 -2.56 -7.78 -6.16
CA GLY A 95 -3.32 -7.75 -4.92
C GLY A 95 -2.47 -7.44 -3.69
N ALA A 96 -3.16 -7.20 -2.59
CA ALA A 96 -2.56 -7.11 -1.27
C ALA A 96 -3.47 -7.81 -0.24
N LEU A 97 -2.85 -8.29 0.83
CA LEU A 97 -3.51 -8.94 1.95
C LEU A 97 -3.19 -8.17 3.21
N GLU A 98 -4.21 -7.91 4.02
CA GLU A 98 -4.09 -7.26 5.32
C GLU A 98 -4.36 -8.23 6.47
N ASP A 99 -3.68 -8.02 7.59
CA ASP A 99 -3.85 -8.77 8.85
C ASP A 99 -3.81 -10.29 8.68
N GLY A 100 -2.84 -10.76 7.88
CA GLY A 100 -2.67 -12.19 7.61
C GLY A 100 -3.69 -12.77 6.65
N GLY A 101 -4.36 -11.94 5.84
CA GLY A 101 -5.32 -12.37 4.81
C GLY A 101 -6.78 -12.17 5.18
N ARG A 102 -7.09 -11.44 6.26
CA ARG A 102 -8.47 -11.14 6.66
C ARG A 102 -9.15 -10.16 5.71
N THR A 103 -8.38 -9.23 5.15
CA THR A 103 -8.83 -8.34 4.07
C THR A 103 -8.01 -8.61 2.83
N SER A 104 -8.69 -8.75 1.69
CA SER A 104 -8.06 -8.85 0.38
C SER A 104 -8.35 -7.60 -0.44
N LEU A 105 -7.30 -7.01 -0.99
CA LEU A 105 -7.35 -5.84 -1.84
C LEU A 105 -6.97 -6.24 -3.27
N LEU A 106 -7.67 -5.69 -4.26
CA LEU A 106 -7.35 -5.83 -5.68
C LEU A 106 -6.56 -4.60 -6.14
N CYS A 107 -5.35 -4.82 -6.65
CA CYS A 107 -4.48 -3.73 -7.10
C CYS A 107 -4.63 -3.49 -8.61
N VAL A 108 -4.77 -2.22 -8.99
CA VAL A 108 -4.81 -1.75 -10.38
C VAL A 108 -3.87 -0.56 -10.56
N PRO A 109 -3.36 -0.32 -11.78
CA PRO A 109 -2.57 0.88 -12.07
C PRO A 109 -3.35 2.15 -11.72
N ALA A 110 -2.65 3.11 -11.12
CA ALA A 110 -3.19 4.42 -10.77
C ALA A 110 -2.16 5.51 -11.03
N ASN A 111 -2.63 6.69 -11.44
CA ASN A 111 -1.79 7.84 -11.68
C ASN A 111 -2.42 9.08 -11.03
N PHE A 112 -1.96 9.39 -9.83
CA PHE A 112 -2.33 10.61 -9.11
C PHE A 112 -1.21 11.64 -9.19
N PRO A 113 -1.51 12.94 -9.06
CA PRO A 113 -0.48 13.98 -9.03
C PRO A 113 0.63 13.65 -8.02
N PRO A 114 1.91 13.78 -8.41
CA PRO A 114 3.02 13.50 -7.51
C PRO A 114 3.01 14.50 -6.36
N LYS A 115 3.45 14.03 -5.19
CA LYS A 115 3.48 14.83 -3.95
C LYS A 115 4.91 14.97 -3.45
N LYS A 116 5.24 16.16 -2.96
CA LYS A 116 6.51 16.40 -2.27
C LYS A 116 6.36 16.08 -0.80
N CYS A 117 7.21 15.20 -0.30
CA CYS A 117 7.24 14.78 1.08
C CYS A 117 8.52 15.23 1.78
N PRO A 118 8.47 15.54 3.09
CA PRO A 118 9.67 15.74 3.88
C PRO A 118 10.58 14.53 3.74
N SER A 119 11.85 14.77 3.47
CA SER A 119 12.81 13.69 3.26
C SER A 119 13.29 13.13 4.60
N PRO A 120 13.40 11.79 4.72
CA PRO A 120 14.03 11.17 5.88
C PRO A 120 15.57 11.23 5.83
N CYS A 121 16.18 11.75 4.75
CA CYS A 121 17.64 11.80 4.58
C CYS A 121 18.29 13.01 5.28
N ARG A 122 19.52 12.81 5.78
CA ARG A 122 20.38 13.93 6.23
C ARG A 122 20.56 14.96 5.11
N GLY A 123 20.25 16.22 5.41
CA GLY A 123 20.29 17.34 4.46
C GLY A 123 18.92 17.77 3.92
N ASN A 124 17.86 17.00 4.19
CA ASN A 124 16.44 17.31 3.98
C ASN A 124 16.00 17.84 2.59
N PRO A 125 16.58 17.47 1.43
CA PRO A 125 15.95 17.80 0.15
C PRO A 125 14.64 16.99 0.05
N PRO A 126 13.47 17.58 -0.24
CA PRO A 126 12.20 16.87 -0.26
C PRO A 126 12.22 15.70 -1.25
N VAL A 127 11.55 14.60 -0.90
CA VAL A 127 11.36 13.47 -1.81
C VAL A 127 10.10 13.67 -2.63
N THR A 128 10.11 13.15 -3.85
CA THR A 128 8.90 13.08 -4.68
C THR A 128 8.31 11.68 -4.54
N VAL A 129 7.05 11.61 -4.11
CA VAL A 129 6.27 10.37 -4.09
C VAL A 129 5.35 10.38 -5.30
N THR A 130 5.49 9.37 -6.15
CA THR A 130 4.63 9.12 -7.31
C THR A 130 3.72 7.96 -7.00
N THR A 131 2.45 8.03 -7.39
CA THR A 131 1.55 6.87 -7.24
C THR A 131 1.60 6.02 -8.49
N ASN A 132 1.70 4.69 -8.32
CA ASN A 132 1.74 3.73 -9.42
C ASN A 132 0.54 2.79 -9.41
N TYR A 133 0.05 2.42 -8.22
CA TYR A 133 -1.07 1.49 -8.07
C TYR A 133 -1.98 1.92 -6.91
N ILE A 134 -3.26 1.56 -7.04
CA ILE A 134 -4.25 1.60 -5.96
C ILE A 134 -4.77 0.18 -5.76
N CYS A 135 -4.83 -0.26 -4.51
CA CYS A 135 -5.45 -1.49 -4.11
C CYS A 135 -6.72 -1.19 -3.33
N VAL A 136 -7.85 -1.59 -3.91
CA VAL A 136 -9.18 -1.34 -3.35
C VAL A 136 -9.68 -2.60 -2.65
N PRO A 137 -10.44 -2.50 -1.55
CA PRO A 137 -11.09 -3.65 -0.94
C PRO A 137 -11.88 -4.42 -1.98
N ARG A 138 -11.69 -5.75 -2.03
CA ARG A 138 -12.65 -6.59 -2.73
C ARG A 138 -13.93 -6.56 -1.91
N ASP A 139 -14.99 -6.01 -2.48
CA ASP A 139 -16.34 -6.22 -1.95
C ASP A 139 -16.63 -7.71 -2.01
N CYS A 140 -16.47 -8.40 -0.87
CA CYS A 140 -17.11 -9.69 -0.67
C CYS A 140 -18.60 -9.41 -0.53
N SER A 141 -19.29 -9.24 -1.65
CA SER A 141 -20.73 -9.50 -1.69
C SER A 141 -20.90 -10.97 -1.33
N ALA A 142 -21.70 -11.20 -0.29
CA ALA A 142 -21.91 -12.46 0.44
C ALA A 142 -22.13 -13.71 -0.42
#